data_AF-A0A6P1BWK4-F1
#
_entry.id   AF-A0A6P1BWK4-F1
#
_cell.length_a   1.000
_cell.length_b   1.000
_cell.length_c   1.000
_cell.angle_alpha   90.00
_cell.angle_beta   90.00
_cell.angle_gamma   90.00
#
_symmetry.space_group_name_H-M   'P 1'
#
loop_
_entity.id
_entity.type
_entity.pdbx_description
1 polymer ?
#
loop_
_entity_poly.entity_id
_entity_poly.type
_entity_poly.pdbx_seq_one_letter_code
_entity_poly.pdbx_strand_id
1 'polypeptide(L)'
;MFTDLAGSELREAPDGWHVIVPLGGAKHGLWLRELPPIGSMLAVDLPLDRNFDLRLRAAHRFWLALERRPVGSPPLAQSTGVRDRHILALRAVDGCP
;
A
#
# COMPACT_ATOMS: atom_id res chain seq x y z
N MET A 1 10.39 11.88 -13.97
CA MET A 1 9.65 11.09 -14.98
C MET A 1 9.27 9.78 -14.32
N PHE A 2 8.03 9.66 -13.84
CA PHE A 2 7.56 8.47 -13.12
C PHE A 2 7.65 7.29 -14.08
N THR A 3 8.60 6.39 -13.83
CA THR A 3 8.84 5.25 -14.70
C THR A 3 7.61 4.38 -14.76
N ASP A 4 7.24 4.03 -15.99
CA ASP A 4 6.28 3.01 -16.38
C ASP A 4 6.06 1.98 -15.27
N LEU A 5 4.91 2.08 -14.60
CA LEU A 5 4.50 1.19 -13.53
C LEU A 5 4.00 -0.12 -14.17
N ALA A 6 4.88 -0.82 -14.88
CA ALA A 6 4.59 -2.09 -15.52
C ALA A 6 4.10 -3.08 -14.45
N GLY A 7 2.85 -3.52 -14.56
CA GLY A 7 2.19 -4.37 -13.56
C GLY A 7 1.44 -3.63 -12.46
N SER A 8 1.18 -2.33 -12.64
CA SER A 8 0.21 -1.63 -11.80
C SER A 8 -1.22 -2.02 -12.15
N GLU A 9 -2.00 -2.36 -11.11
CA GLU A 9 -3.42 -2.63 -11.26
C GLU A 9 -4.19 -1.37 -10.89
N LEU A 10 -4.94 -0.83 -11.83
CA LEU A 10 -5.79 0.33 -11.63
C LEU A 10 -7.25 -0.12 -11.61
N ARG A 11 -7.98 0.28 -10.57
CA ARG A 11 -9.40 -0.02 -10.41
C ARG A 11 -10.17 1.23 -10.02
N GLU A 12 -11.25 1.50 -10.73
CA GLU A 12 -12.22 2.52 -10.35
C GLU A 12 -13.24 1.94 -9.36
N ALA A 13 -13.59 2.74 -8.36
CA ALA A 13 -14.58 2.45 -7.34
C ALA A 13 -15.43 3.71 -7.08
N PRO A 14 -16.60 3.59 -6.43
CA PRO A 14 -17.47 4.74 -6.16
C PRO A 14 -16.84 5.86 -5.33
N ASP A 15 -15.78 5.54 -4.58
CA ASP A 15 -15.02 6.48 -3.76
C ASP A 15 -13.80 7.07 -4.49
N GLY A 16 -13.50 6.63 -5.71
CA GLY A 16 -12.37 7.09 -6.49
C GLY A 16 -11.57 5.94 -7.12
N TRP A 17 -10.28 6.16 -7.31
CA TRP A 17 -9.37 5.26 -8.00
C TRP A 17 -8.43 4.58 -7.03
N HIS A 18 -8.35 3.26 -7.12
CA HIS A 18 -7.46 2.41 -6.36
C HIS A 18 -6.36 1.90 -7.28
N VAL A 19 -5.11 2.18 -6.94
CA VAL A 19 -3.94 1.76 -7.72
C VAL A 19 -3.07 0.87 -6.86
N ILE A 20 -2.75 -0.33 -7.33
CA ILE A 20 -1.72 -1.17 -6.73
C ILE A 20 -0.47 -1.02 -7.57
N VAL A 21 0.58 -0.48 -6.98
CA VAL A 21 1.86 -0.24 -7.65
C VAL A 21 2.95 -1.13 -7.02
N PRO A 22 3.59 -2.03 -7.80
CA PRO A 22 4.77 -2.72 -7.34
C PRO A 22 5.97 -1.77 -7.38
N LEU A 23 6.43 -1.32 -6.20
CA LEU A 23 7.54 -0.38 -6.06
C LEU A 23 8.48 -0.85 -4.95
N GLY A 24 9.80 -0.77 -5.19
CA GLY A 24 10.81 -1.09 -4.17
C GLY A 24 10.71 -2.51 -3.58
N GLY A 25 10.23 -3.49 -4.36
CA GLY A 25 10.05 -4.88 -3.91
C GLY A 25 8.80 -5.12 -3.05
N ALA A 26 7.94 -4.12 -2.89
CA ALA A 26 6.66 -4.24 -2.18
C ALA A 26 5.50 -3.78 -3.08
N LYS A 27 4.30 -4.32 -2.83
CA LYS A 27 3.06 -3.80 -3.41
C LYS A 27 2.57 -2.64 -2.53
N HIS A 28 2.40 -1.47 -3.12
CA HIS A 28 1.84 -0.31 -2.46
C HIS A 28 0.43 -0.03 -3.01
N GLY A 29 -0.56 0.07 -2.13
CA GLY A 29 -1.90 0.50 -2.49
C GLY A 29 -2.03 2.01 -2.35
N LEU A 30 -2.54 2.66 -3.39
CA LEU A 30 -2.82 4.09 -3.45
C LEU A 30 -4.31 4.28 -3.69
N TRP A 31 -4.90 5.22 -2.98
CA TRP A 31 -6.23 5.73 -3.28
C TRP A 31 -6.08 7.16 -3.78
N LEU A 32 -6.75 7.45 -4.88
CA LEU A 32 -6.75 8.75 -5.55
C LEU A 32 -8.21 9.13 -5.77
N ARG A 33 -8.63 10.31 -5.32
CA ARG A 33 -10.01 10.76 -5.60
C ARG A 33 -10.27 10.87 -7.11
N GLU A 34 -9.27 11.37 -7.84
CA GLU A 34 -9.27 11.56 -9.29
C GLU A 34 -7.89 11.16 -9.83
N LEU A 35 -7.80 10.61 -11.06
CA LEU A 35 -6.48 10.37 -11.68
C LEU A 35 -5.84 11.71 -12.03
N PRO A 36 -4.66 12.03 -11.46
CA PRO A 36 -3.96 13.23 -11.85
C PRO A 36 -3.40 13.07 -13.28
N PRO A 37 -3.43 14.14 -14.10
CA PRO A 37 -2.70 14.18 -15.36
C PRO A 37 -1.21 13.87 -15.15
N ILE A 38 -0.57 13.25 -16.14
CA ILE A 38 0.86 12.93 -16.09
C ILE A 38 1.67 14.21 -15.82
N GLY A 39 2.55 14.17 -14.82
CA GLY A 39 3.39 15.30 -14.43
C GLY A 39 2.76 16.24 -13.40
N SER A 40 1.55 15.96 -12.92
CA SER A 40 0.94 16.71 -11.84
C SER A 40 1.60 16.43 -10.49
N MET A 41 1.52 17.39 -9.58
CA MET A 41 1.99 17.22 -8.20
C MET A 41 1.07 16.26 -7.45
N LEU A 42 1.65 15.25 -6.80
CA LEU A 42 0.92 14.32 -5.94
C LEU A 42 1.08 14.74 -4.49
N ALA A 43 -0.04 14.93 -3.79
CA ALA A 43 -0.08 15.14 -2.35
C ALA A 43 -0.63 13.88 -1.65
N VAL A 44 -0.15 13.61 -0.44
CA VAL A 44 -0.64 12.51 0.41
C VAL A 44 -1.34 13.12 1.61
N ASP A 45 -2.64 12.88 1.73
CA ASP A 45 -3.41 13.30 2.90
C ASP A 45 -3.19 12.34 4.07
N LEU A 46 -2.75 12.88 5.20
CA LEU A 46 -2.46 12.14 6.43
C LEU A 46 -3.38 12.61 7.56
N PRO A 47 -4.54 11.94 7.76
CA PRO A 47 -5.46 12.29 8.84
C PRO A 47 -4.79 12.18 10.22
N LEU A 48 -4.99 13.17 11.07
CA LEU A 48 -4.55 13.16 12.47
C LEU A 48 -5.45 12.24 13.31
N ASP A 49 -5.38 10.94 13.02
CA ASP A 49 -6.15 9.88 13.69
C ASP A 49 -5.25 8.98 14.56
N ARG A 50 -5.83 7.98 15.22
CA ARG A 50 -5.09 7.02 16.06
C ARG A 50 -4.04 6.21 15.28
N ASN A 51 -4.13 6.18 13.96
CA ASN A 51 -3.22 5.48 13.06
C ASN A 51 -2.24 6.45 12.37
N PHE A 52 -2.15 7.72 12.80
CA PHE A 52 -1.31 8.74 12.16
C PHE A 52 0.15 8.28 12.00
N ASP A 53 0.76 7.75 13.07
CA ASP A 53 2.14 7.23 13.02
C ASP A 53 2.31 6.10 12.00
N LEU A 54 1.33 5.21 11.91
CA LEU A 54 1.34 4.12 10.95
C LEU A 54 1.25 4.65 9.52
N ARG A 55 0.33 5.59 9.27
CA ARG A 55 0.15 6.21 7.95
C ARG A 55 1.39 7.01 7.54
N LEU A 56 1.98 7.76 8.47
CA LEU A 56 3.22 8.51 8.24
C LEU A 56 4.37 7.58 7.84
N ARG A 57 4.54 6.45 8.55
CA ARG A 57 5.55 5.43 8.18
C ARG A 57 5.26 4.82 6.82
N ALA A 58 4.00 4.55 6.49
CA ALA A 58 3.63 4.03 5.18
C ALA A 58 3.92 5.05 4.05
N ALA A 59 3.57 6.33 4.25
CA ALA A 59 3.85 7.41 3.32
C ALA A 59 5.36 7.60 3.12
N HIS A 60 6.15 7.60 4.19
CA HIS A 60 7.60 7.71 4.10
C HIS A 60 8.22 6.54 3.33
N ARG A 61 7.73 5.30 3.53
CA ARG A 61 8.19 4.15 2.74
C ARG A 61 7.84 4.28 1.27
N PHE A 62 6.64 4.75 0.95
CA PHE A 62 6.23 5.00 -0.42
C PHE A 62 7.13 6.06 -1.08
N TRP A 63 7.44 7.14 -0.37
CA TRP A 63 8.40 8.15 -0.81
C TRP A 63 9.79 7.56 -1.08
N LEU A 64 10.33 6.75 -0.16
CA LEU A 64 11.61 6.07 -0.36
C LEU A 64 11.57 5.12 -1.57
N ALA A 65 10.45 4.42 -1.79
CA ALA A 65 10.27 3.54 -2.94
C ALA A 65 10.27 4.30 -4.26
N LEU A 66 9.64 5.49 -4.30
CA LEU A 66 9.67 6.40 -5.45
C LEU A 66 11.08 6.90 -5.75
N GLU A 67 11.84 7.27 -4.70
CA GLU A 67 13.24 7.67 -4.78
C GLU A 67 14.21 6.51 -5.08
N ARG A 68 13.69 5.28 -5.32
CA ARG A 68 14.48 4.06 -5.53
C ARG A 68 15.47 3.76 -4.40
N ARG A 69 15.15 4.23 -3.19
CA ARG A 69 15.92 3.98 -1.98
C ARG A 69 15.47 2.67 -1.33
N PRO A 70 16.34 1.98 -0.58
CA PRO A 70 15.97 0.73 0.09
C PRO A 70 14.82 0.97 1.06
N VAL A 71 13.68 0.36 0.75
CA VAL A 71 12.49 0.38 1.60
C VAL A 71 12.69 -0.70 2.66
N GLY A 72 12.89 -0.30 3.93
CA GLY A 72 13.16 -1.24 5.03
C GLY A 72 12.00 -2.23 5.32
N SER A 73 11.99 -2.87 6.49
CA SER A 73 10.94 -3.82 6.88
C SER A 73 9.59 -3.13 7.15
N PRO A 74 8.44 -3.66 6.64
CA PRO A 74 7.12 -3.06 6.84
C PRO A 74 6.78 -2.82 8.31
N PRO A 75 6.11 -1.70 8.66
CA PRO A 75 5.80 -1.35 10.05
C PRO A 75 4.83 -2.35 10.71
N LEU A 76 4.09 -3.12 9.91
CA LEU A 76 3.18 -4.19 10.35
C LEU A 76 3.67 -5.56 9.87
N ALA A 77 4.97 -5.76 9.69
CA ALA A 77 5.50 -7.07 9.33
C ALA A 77 5.21 -8.07 10.45
N GLN A 78 4.27 -8.98 10.20
CA GLN A 78 4.00 -10.10 11.10
C GLN A 78 5.06 -11.17 10.88
N SER A 79 5.47 -11.85 11.96
CA SER A 79 6.30 -13.05 11.82
C SER A 79 5.49 -14.13 11.10
N THR A 80 6.18 -15.00 10.37
CA THR A 80 5.55 -16.08 9.58
C THR A 80 4.60 -16.92 10.43
N GLY A 81 5.00 -17.31 11.64
CA GLY A 81 4.15 -18.11 12.53
C GLY A 81 2.86 -17.40 13.00
N VAL A 82 2.90 -16.08 13.23
CA VAL A 82 1.69 -15.31 13.58
C VAL A 82 0.75 -15.22 12.39
N ARG A 83 1.31 -15.04 11.18
CA ARG A 83 0.54 -15.01 9.94
C ARG A 83 -0.14 -16.35 9.67
N ASP A 84 0.60 -17.46 9.82
CA ASP A 84 0.07 -18.82 9.58
C ASP A 84 -1.05 -19.15 10.56
N ARG A 85 -0.89 -18.78 11.85
CA ARG A 85 -1.95 -18.96 12.84
C ARG A 85 -3.20 -18.16 12.50
N HIS A 86 -3.07 -16.91 12.03
CA HIS A 86 -4.22 -16.13 11.57
C HIS A 86 -4.89 -16.76 10.37
N ILE A 87 -4.13 -17.27 9.39
CA ILE A 87 -4.68 -17.95 8.21
C ILE A 87 -5.48 -19.20 8.63
N LEU A 88 -4.92 -20.02 9.52
CA LEU A 88 -5.61 -21.21 10.02
C LEU A 88 -6.88 -20.86 10.81
N ALA A 89 -6.83 -19.81 11.62
CA ALA A 89 -8.01 -19.33 12.35
C ALA A 89 -9.11 -18.83 11.39
N LEU A 90 -8.73 -18.07 10.36
CA LEU A 90 -9.67 -17.62 9.33
C LEU A 90 -10.29 -18.81 8.57
N ARG A 91 -9.49 -19.80 8.15
CA ARG A 91 -10.00 -21.01 7.48
C ARG A 91 -10.98 -21.81 8.35
N ALA A 92 -10.69 -21.93 9.64
CA ALA A 92 -11.57 -22.60 10.58
C ALA A 92 -12.93 -21.87 10.73
N VAL A 93 -12.93 -20.54 10.66
CA VAL A 93 -14.16 -19.72 10.66
C VAL A 93 -14.91 -19.83 9.33
N ASP A 94 -14.20 -19.85 8.20
CA ASP A 94 -14.79 -19.97 6.86
C ASP A 94 -15.39 -21.36 6.57
N GLY A 95 -15.22 -22.33 7.49
CA GLY A 95 -15.82 -23.65 7.40
C GLY A 95 -15.19 -24.56 6.34
N CYS A 96 -13.99 -24.24 5.87
CA CYS A 96 -13.25 -25.07 4.91
C CYS A 96 -12.21 -25.92 5.67
N PRO A 97 -12.40 -27.25 5.78
CA PRO A 97 -11.44 -28.14 6.41
C PRO A 97 -10.13 -28.28 5.61
#